data_AF-A0A1A7C058-F1
#
_entry.id   AF-A0A1A7C058-F1
#
_cell.length_a   1.000
_cell.length_b   1.000
_cell.length_c   1.000
_cell.angle_alpha   90.00
_cell.angle_beta   90.00
_cell.angle_gamma   90.00
#
_symmetry.space_group_name_H-M   'P 1'
#
loop_
_entity.id
_entity.type
_entity.pdbx_description
1 polymer ?
#
loop_
_entity_poly.entity_id
_entity_poly.type
_entity_poly.pdbx_seq_one_letter_code
_entity_poly.pdbx_strand_id
1 'polypeptide(L)'
;MNTDQDPDIVEIILRACQAGGLDADTAHLIESQIRTEYGGQRVRIPKKKKHLSPAVRELVIADGLTDMSTEEITAKHRISRASLYRFMKQGKE
;
A
#
# COMPACT_ATOMS: atom_id res chain seq x y z
N MET A 1 1.78 -10.73 26.58
CA MET A 1 1.85 -9.97 25.31
C MET A 1 0.86 -10.62 24.37
N ASN A 2 -0.33 -10.06 24.18
CA ASN A 2 -1.31 -10.64 23.26
C ASN A 2 -0.99 -10.12 21.86
N THR A 3 -0.29 -10.94 21.07
CA THR A 3 0.04 -10.71 19.66
C THR A 3 -1.10 -11.10 18.74
N ASP A 4 -2.35 -10.92 19.14
CA ASP A 4 -3.45 -10.98 18.19
C ASP A 4 -3.53 -9.64 17.46
N GLN A 5 -2.84 -9.57 16.33
CA GLN A 5 -3.06 -8.48 15.40
C GLN A 5 -4.46 -8.67 14.82
N ASP A 6 -5.39 -7.79 15.19
CA ASP A 6 -6.74 -7.73 14.61
C ASP A 6 -6.63 -7.94 13.07
N PRO A 7 -7.45 -8.83 12.48
CA PRO A 7 -7.32 -9.22 11.08
C PRO A 7 -7.46 -8.01 10.15
N ASP A 8 -6.61 -7.94 9.12
CA ASP A 8 -6.64 -6.89 8.12
C ASP A 8 -7.77 -7.15 7.11
N ILE A 9 -8.90 -6.50 7.35
CA ILE A 9 -10.12 -6.75 6.56
C ILE A 9 -9.95 -6.34 5.08
N VAL A 10 -9.08 -5.36 4.80
CA VAL A 10 -8.84 -4.89 3.44
C VAL A 10 -8.04 -5.94 2.67
N GLU A 11 -7.03 -6.53 3.30
CA GLU A 11 -6.27 -7.64 2.70
C GLU A 11 -7.16 -8.85 2.40
N ILE A 12 -8.05 -9.20 3.34
CA ILE A 12 -9.02 -10.30 3.18
C ILE A 12 -9.92 -10.05 1.97
N ILE A 13 -10.51 -8.86 1.87
CA ILE A 13 -11.36 -8.47 0.73
C ILE A 13 -10.57 -8.56 -0.58
N LEU A 14 -9.34 -8.02 -0.62
CA LEU A 14 -8.52 -8.03 -1.84
C LEU A 14 -8.19 -9.46 -2.29
N ARG A 15 -7.86 -10.36 -1.37
CA ARG A 15 -7.61 -11.78 -1.68
C ARG A 15 -8.87 -12.47 -2.20
N ALA A 16 -10.02 -12.20 -1.59
CA ALA A 16 -11.30 -12.75 -2.05
C ALA A 16 -11.63 -12.28 -3.47
N CYS A 17 -11.45 -10.98 -3.77
CA CYS A 17 -11.63 -10.43 -5.11
C CYS A 17 -10.65 -11.01 -6.13
N GLN A 18 -9.40 -11.28 -5.74
CA GLN A 18 -8.42 -11.91 -6.63
C GLN A 18 -8.79 -13.35 -6.99
N ALA A 19 -9.41 -14.08 -6.07
CA ALA A 19 -9.84 -15.47 -6.30
C ALA A 19 -11.19 -15.56 -7.04
N GLY A 20 -12.13 -14.67 -6.74
CA GLY A 20 -13.50 -14.72 -7.26
C GLY A 20 -13.74 -13.90 -8.53
N GLY A 21 -13.02 -12.79 -8.71
CA GLY A 21 -13.32 -11.80 -9.75
C GLY A 21 -13.85 -10.48 -9.20
N LEU A 22 -14.19 -9.56 -10.10
CA LEU A 22 -14.58 -8.17 -9.81
C LEU A 22 -15.94 -7.77 -10.38
N ASP A 23 -16.73 -8.73 -10.88
CA ASP A 23 -18.10 -8.47 -11.33
C ASP A 23 -19.07 -8.30 -10.15
N ALA A 24 -20.26 -7.77 -10.44
CA ALA A 24 -21.24 -7.40 -9.42
C ALA A 24 -21.78 -8.60 -8.63
N ASP A 25 -22.00 -9.73 -9.29
CA ASP A 25 -22.55 -10.93 -8.65
C ASP A 25 -21.52 -11.54 -7.70
N THR A 26 -20.27 -11.64 -8.15
CA THR A 26 -19.13 -12.06 -7.32
C THR A 26 -18.90 -11.12 -6.13
N ALA A 27 -19.03 -9.81 -6.33
CA ALA A 27 -18.85 -8.83 -5.26
C ALA A 27 -19.88 -9.01 -4.14
N HIS A 28 -21.15 -9.25 -4.48
CA HIS A 28 -22.19 -9.54 -3.49
C HIS A 28 -21.94 -10.85 -2.73
N LEU A 29 -21.45 -11.88 -3.42
CA LEU A 29 -21.09 -13.13 -2.78
C LEU A 29 -19.95 -12.94 -1.77
N ILE A 30 -18.87 -12.26 -2.19
CA ILE A 30 -17.72 -11.95 -1.33
C ILE A 30 -18.16 -11.13 -0.12
N GLU A 31 -19.00 -10.10 -0.33
CA GLU A 31 -19.54 -9.28 0.76
C GLU A 31 -20.30 -10.13 1.78
N SER A 32 -21.21 -11.00 1.32
CA SER A 32 -22.02 -11.87 2.18
C SER A 32 -21.16 -12.83 2.99
N GLN A 33 -20.12 -13.41 2.39
CA GLN A 33 -19.18 -14.31 3.06
C GLN A 33 -18.40 -13.58 4.15
N ILE A 34 -17.79 -12.45 3.80
CA ILE A 34 -16.97 -11.66 4.75
C ILE A 34 -17.82 -11.12 5.90
N ARG A 35 -19.06 -10.69 5.63
CA ARG A 35 -19.99 -10.22 6.67
C ARG A 35 -20.41 -11.36 7.60
N THR A 36 -20.59 -12.57 7.08
CA THR A 36 -20.91 -13.75 7.91
C THR A 36 -19.74 -14.14 8.81
N GLU A 37 -18.52 -14.10 8.28
CA GLU A 37 -17.33 -14.57 8.99
C GLU A 37 -16.78 -13.52 9.98
N TYR A 38 -16.72 -12.25 9.60
CA TYR A 38 -16.10 -11.18 10.37
C TYR A 38 -17.09 -10.17 10.97
N GLY A 39 -18.39 -10.32 10.68
CA GLY A 39 -19.43 -9.45 11.22
C GLY A 39 -19.48 -9.45 12.74
N GLY A 40 -19.51 -8.26 13.34
CA GLY A 40 -19.53 -8.10 14.80
C GLY A 40 -18.19 -8.34 15.50
N GLN A 41 -17.14 -8.77 14.78
CA GLN A 41 -15.79 -8.91 15.31
C GLN A 41 -15.00 -7.60 15.21
N ARG A 42 -13.96 -7.48 16.03
CA ARG A 42 -12.98 -6.40 15.89
C ARG A 42 -12.05 -6.73 14.72
N VAL A 43 -12.00 -5.84 13.74
CA VAL A 43 -11.12 -5.97 12.58
C VAL A 43 -10.29 -4.70 12.41
N ARG A 44 -9.09 -4.85 11.84
CA ARG A 44 -8.20 -3.73 11.52
C ARG A 44 -8.47 -3.25 10.10
N ILE A 45 -8.72 -1.96 9.96
CA ILE A 45 -8.72 -1.28 8.65
C ILE A 45 -7.39 -0.54 8.51
N PRO A 46 -6.45 -1.00 7.65
CA PRO A 46 -5.17 -0.34 7.48
C PRO A 46 -5.38 1.06 6.91
N LYS A 47 -4.74 2.06 7.53
CA LYS A 47 -4.70 3.40 6.97
C LYS A 47 -3.84 3.41 5.71
N LYS A 48 -4.31 4.08 4.66
CA LYS A 48 -3.47 4.40 3.50
C LYS A 48 -2.25 5.17 4.00
N LYS A 49 -1.05 4.64 3.80
CA LYS A 49 0.18 5.34 4.20
C LYS A 49 0.30 6.61 3.35
N LYS A 50 0.30 7.77 4.02
CA LYS A 50 0.49 9.09 3.38
C LYS A 50 1.93 9.27 2.86
N HIS A 51 2.88 8.57 3.48
CA HIS A 51 4.32 8.71 3.22
C HIS A 51 4.91 7.38 2.76
N LEU A 52 5.95 7.47 1.91
CA LEU A 52 6.76 6.31 1.54
C LEU A 52 7.42 5.69 2.77
N SER A 53 7.68 4.38 2.72
CA SER A 53 8.51 3.75 3.75
C SER A 53 9.93 4.31 3.71
N PRO A 54 10.65 4.30 4.85
CA PRO A 54 12.05 4.71 4.90
C PRO A 54 12.93 3.96 3.88
N ALA A 55 12.76 2.65 3.76
CA ALA A 55 13.48 1.83 2.79
C ALA A 55 13.29 2.30 1.33
N VAL A 56 12.05 2.63 0.93
CA VAL A 56 11.80 3.12 -0.43
C VAL A 56 12.33 4.54 -0.61
N ARG A 57 12.25 5.39 0.43
CA ARG A 57 12.86 6.73 0.40
C ARG A 57 14.38 6.64 0.18
N GLU A 58 15.06 5.70 0.82
CA GLU A 58 16.49 5.49 0.60
C GLU A 58 16.82 5.03 -0.83
N LEU A 59 16.00 4.16 -1.41
CA LEU A 59 16.17 3.74 -2.80
C LEU A 59 15.96 4.90 -3.79
N VAL A 60 14.98 5.76 -3.55
CA VAL A 60 14.74 6.97 -4.34
C VAL A 60 15.96 7.90 -4.30
N ILE A 61 16.54 8.10 -3.11
CA ILE A 61 17.73 8.95 -2.94
C ILE A 61 18.93 8.31 -3.65
N ALA A 62 19.13 7.00 -3.49
CA ALA A 62 20.22 6.29 -4.14
C ALA A 62 20.14 6.40 -5.68
N ASP A 63 18.96 6.19 -6.26
CA ASP A 63 18.75 6.35 -7.71
C ASP A 63 18.96 7.81 -8.16
N GLY A 64 18.60 8.79 -7.33
CA GLY A 64 18.84 10.21 -7.59
C GLY A 64 20.30 10.66 -7.55
N LEU A 65 21.21 9.81 -7.04
CA LEU A 65 22.66 10.02 -7.06
C LEU A 65 23.35 9.32 -8.24
N THR A 66 22.59 8.67 -9.11
CA THR A 66 23.08 8.02 -10.34
C THR A 66 22.84 8.89 -11.58
N ASP A 67 23.26 8.43 -12.75
CA ASP A 67 23.00 9.10 -14.04
C ASP A 67 21.55 8.93 -14.56
N MET A 68 20.65 8.34 -13.76
CA MET A 68 19.23 8.22 -14.13
C MET A 68 18.57 9.60 -14.26
N SER A 69 17.76 9.77 -15.30
CA SER A 69 16.98 11.00 -15.47
C SER A 69 15.89 11.14 -14.41
N THR A 70 15.46 12.38 -14.16
CA THR A 70 14.38 12.67 -13.22
C THR A 70 13.08 11.97 -13.62
N GLU A 71 12.80 11.90 -14.92
CA GLU A 71 11.64 11.22 -15.50
C GLU A 71 11.68 9.71 -15.22
N GLU A 72 12.83 9.07 -15.38
CA GLU A 72 12.99 7.64 -15.08
C GLU A 72 12.81 7.34 -13.59
N ILE A 73 13.39 8.16 -12.71
CA ILE A 73 13.28 7.97 -11.25
C ILE A 73 11.83 8.15 -10.79
N THR A 74 11.17 9.20 -11.27
CA THR A 74 9.78 9.50 -10.90
C THR A 74 8.80 8.43 -11.40
N ALA A 75 9.02 7.89 -12.60
CA ALA A 75 8.25 6.78 -13.14
C ALA A 75 8.49 5.48 -12.34
N LYS A 76 9.75 5.13 -12.07
CA LYS A 76 10.15 3.92 -11.34
C LYS A 76 9.53 3.85 -9.94
N HIS A 77 9.58 4.95 -9.20
CA HIS A 77 9.10 5.02 -7.80
C HIS A 77 7.68 5.55 -7.65
N ARG A 78 7.02 5.95 -8.74
CA ARG A 78 5.67 6.54 -8.77
C ARG A 78 5.53 7.75 -7.85
N ILE A 79 6.51 8.65 -7.92
CA ILE A 79 6.54 9.89 -7.13
C ILE A 79 6.52 11.11 -8.05
N SER A 80 6.08 12.24 -7.51
CA SER A 80 6.19 13.52 -8.23
C SER A 80 7.64 14.02 -8.25
N ARG A 81 7.99 14.85 -9.24
CA ARG A 81 9.27 15.58 -9.27
C ARG A 81 9.51 16.39 -8.00
N ALA A 82 8.46 17.03 -7.47
CA ALA A 82 8.53 17.80 -6.23
C ALA A 82 8.85 16.91 -5.01
N SER A 83 8.37 15.67 -4.99
CA SER A 83 8.70 14.68 -3.96
C SER A 83 10.18 14.27 -4.06
N LEU A 84 10.65 13.98 -5.28
CA LEU A 84 12.06 13.64 -5.53
C LEU A 84 12.99 14.75 -5.02
N TYR A 85 12.78 16.00 -5.44
CA TYR A 85 13.62 17.12 -4.98
C TYR A 85 13.58 17.31 -3.47
N ARG A 86 12.43 17.08 -2.83
CA ARG A 86 12.32 17.16 -1.38
C ARG A 86 13.17 16.10 -0.69
N PHE A 87 13.14 14.87 -1.18
CA PHE A 87 13.95 13.78 -0.64
C PHE A 87 15.44 14.03 -0.85
N MET A 88 15.84 14.49 -2.04
CA MET A 88 17.23 14.86 -2.34
C MET A 88 17.73 16.00 -1.45
N LYS A 89 16.90 17.02 -1.22
CA LYS A 89 17.25 18.17 -0.35
C LYS A 89 17.36 17.79 1.13
N GLN A 90 16.50 16.89 1.61
CA GLN A 90 16.50 16.48 3.02
C GLN A 90 17.65 15.51 3.36
N GLY A 91 18.17 14.78 2.37
CA GLY A 91 19.23 13.78 2.59
C GLY A 91 18.74 12.52 3.33
N LYS A 92 19.69 11.63 3.63
CA LYS A 92 19.50 10.54 4.59
C LYS A 92 19.56 11.12 6.00
N GLU A 93 18.50 10.91 6.79
CA GLU A 93 18.53 11.09 8.25
C GLU A 93 19.23 9.90 8.90
#